data_AF-A0A8H3WQS8-F1
#
_entry.id   AF-A0A8H3WQS8-F1
#
_cell.length_a   1.000
_cell.length_b   1.000
_cell.length_c   1.000
_cell.angle_alpha   90.00
_cell.angle_beta   90.00
_cell.angle_gamma   90.00
#
_symmetry.space_group_name_H-M   'P 1'
#
loop_
_entity.id
_entity.type
_entity.pdbx_description
1 polymer ?
#
loop_
_entity_poly.entity_id
_entity_poly.type
_entity_poly.pdbx_seq_one_letter_code
_entity_poly.pdbx_strand_id
1 'polypeptide(L)'
;MQNTLLQLSFLASVASGYWLPETLGKDQFKTCVVPKTTGDASPTIASTVKSCGSNSRVVFSAGTEYTLLTPLKFSGLTNVEFSIEGNLTLSDDPAVVSAVVGNRTAYPSHWITIANSKGVVTVSYPTVGSANRS
;
A
#
# COMPACT_ATOMS: atom_id res chain seq x y z
N MET A 1 29.85 -48.61 3.35
CA MET A 1 29.17 -47.93 4.48
C MET A 1 28.65 -46.60 3.96
N GLN A 2 27.35 -46.39 4.13
CA GLN A 2 26.47 -45.24 3.88
C GLN A 2 27.02 -43.92 3.28
N ASN A 3 26.40 -43.52 2.15
CA ASN A 3 26.27 -42.14 1.63
C ASN A 3 25.49 -41.23 2.60
N THR A 4 25.85 -39.95 2.76
CA THR A 4 24.90 -38.79 2.83
C THR A 4 25.67 -37.45 2.74
N LEU A 5 25.68 -36.76 1.60
CA LEU A 5 24.97 -35.50 1.32
C LEU A 5 24.58 -34.65 2.54
N LEU A 6 25.22 -33.48 2.71
CA LEU A 6 24.58 -32.31 3.34
C LEU A 6 24.46 -31.21 2.29
N GLN A 7 23.27 -31.18 1.68
CA GLN A 7 22.79 -30.08 0.87
C GLN A 7 22.62 -28.85 1.77
N LEU A 8 23.35 -27.78 1.49
CA LEU A 8 22.98 -26.46 2.01
C LEU A 8 21.69 -26.03 1.33
N SER A 9 20.57 -26.20 2.01
CA SER A 9 19.32 -25.55 1.66
C SER A 9 19.45 -24.04 1.88
N PHE A 10 19.85 -23.32 0.83
CA PHE A 10 19.51 -21.90 0.72
C PHE A 10 17.99 -21.81 0.61
N LEU A 11 17.33 -21.52 1.72
CA LEU A 11 15.95 -21.01 1.70
C LEU A 11 16.01 -19.61 1.08
N ALA A 12 16.07 -19.55 -0.25
CA ALA A 12 15.64 -18.36 -0.95
C ALA A 12 14.15 -18.22 -0.63
N SER A 13 13.83 -17.34 0.31
CA SER A 13 12.45 -16.92 0.54
C SER A 13 11.99 -16.24 -0.74
N VAL A 14 11.46 -17.03 -1.66
CA VAL A 14 10.79 -16.55 -2.85
C VAL A 14 9.48 -15.94 -2.38
N ALA A 15 9.56 -14.72 -1.87
CA ALA A 15 8.48 -13.76 -2.03
C ALA A 15 8.41 -13.38 -3.52
N SER A 16 8.30 -14.36 -4.41
CA SER A 16 7.76 -14.18 -5.75
C SER A 16 6.31 -13.84 -5.50
N GLY A 17 6.04 -12.54 -5.35
CA GLY A 17 4.69 -12.06 -5.09
C GLY A 17 3.78 -12.62 -6.17
N TYR A 18 2.83 -13.45 -5.77
CA TYR A 18 1.81 -14.08 -6.63
C TYR A 18 0.95 -13.09 -7.44
N TRP A 19 1.25 -11.80 -7.36
CA TRP A 19 0.56 -10.70 -7.99
C TRP A 19 1.38 -10.03 -9.13
N LEU A 20 2.68 -10.34 -9.27
CA LEU A 20 3.48 -9.83 -10.38
C LEU A 20 3.27 -10.73 -11.61
N PRO A 21 2.98 -10.17 -12.80
CA PRO A 21 3.09 -10.93 -14.03
C PRO A 21 4.48 -11.56 -14.12
N GLU A 22 4.55 -12.89 -14.28
CA GLU A 22 5.81 -13.66 -14.42
C GLU A 22 6.71 -13.14 -15.57
N THR A 23 6.14 -12.29 -16.44
CA THR A 23 6.78 -11.67 -17.60
C THR A 23 7.55 -10.38 -17.30
N LEU A 24 7.39 -9.78 -16.12
CA LEU A 24 8.11 -8.56 -15.75
C LEU A 24 9.47 -8.92 -15.12
N GLY A 25 10.56 -8.56 -15.81
CA GLY A 25 11.90 -8.66 -15.26
C GLY A 25 12.08 -7.73 -14.03
N LYS A 26 12.97 -8.13 -13.11
CA LYS A 26 13.28 -7.39 -11.87
C LYS A 26 13.62 -5.91 -12.11
N ASP A 27 14.25 -5.59 -13.23
CA ASP A 27 14.66 -4.23 -13.61
C ASP A 27 13.52 -3.33 -14.08
N GLN A 28 12.35 -3.91 -14.40
CA GLN A 28 11.15 -3.18 -14.81
C GLN A 28 10.18 -2.93 -13.66
N PHE A 29 10.51 -3.44 -12.46
CA PHE A 29 9.69 -3.36 -11.28
C PHE A 29 10.19 -2.29 -10.31
N LYS A 30 9.29 -1.44 -9.80
CA LYS A 30 9.65 -0.33 -8.91
C LYS A 30 9.00 -0.48 -7.54
N THR A 31 9.75 -0.18 -6.49
CA THR A 31 9.18 -0.06 -5.13
C THR A 31 9.21 1.39 -4.70
N CYS A 32 8.06 1.89 -4.24
CA CYS A 32 7.85 3.28 -3.88
C CYS A 32 7.31 3.35 -2.47
N VAL A 33 8.17 3.77 -1.54
CA VAL A 33 7.79 3.93 -0.14
C VAL A 33 7.10 5.28 0.01
N VAL A 34 5.89 5.28 0.56
CA VAL A 34 5.16 6.52 0.87
C VAL A 34 5.87 7.22 2.02
N PRO A 35 6.38 8.45 1.84
CA PRO A 35 7.01 9.20 2.91
C PRO A 35 6.06 9.41 4.10
N LYS A 36 6.59 9.30 5.32
CA LYS A 36 5.86 9.63 6.54
C LYS A 36 5.49 11.12 6.57
N THR A 37 4.28 11.43 7.00
CA THR A 37 3.78 12.80 7.20
C THR A 37 3.37 13.01 8.67
N THR A 38 3.31 14.26 9.12
CA THR A 38 2.84 14.66 10.46
C THR A 38 1.47 15.36 10.39
N GLY A 39 0.62 14.94 9.44
CA GLY A 39 -0.65 15.58 9.09
C GLY A 39 -1.27 14.86 7.88
N ASP A 40 -2.03 15.59 7.05
CA ASP A 40 -2.70 15.01 5.87
C ASP A 40 -1.69 14.29 4.95
N ALA A 41 -1.80 12.97 4.90
CA ALA A 41 -0.99 12.10 4.06
C ALA A 41 -1.48 12.06 2.61
N SER A 42 -2.72 12.51 2.34
CA SER A 42 -3.34 12.37 1.03
C SER A 42 -2.52 12.95 -0.13
N PRO A 43 -1.93 14.15 -0.05
CA PRO A 43 -1.10 14.70 -1.14
C PRO A 43 0.16 13.87 -1.42
N THR A 44 0.81 13.39 -0.35
CA THR A 44 2.02 12.58 -0.42
C THR A 44 1.74 11.19 -0.98
N ILE A 45 0.62 10.58 -0.59
CA ILE A 45 0.17 9.31 -1.16
C ILE A 45 -0.15 9.51 -2.64
N ALA A 46 -0.92 10.54 -3.00
CA ALA A 46 -1.29 10.80 -4.38
C ALA A 46 -0.08 11.03 -5.29
N SER A 47 0.92 11.78 -4.83
CA SER A 47 2.16 12.01 -5.59
C SER A 47 2.98 10.73 -5.74
N THR A 48 3.12 9.94 -4.68
CA THR A 48 3.83 8.65 -4.70
C THR A 48 3.17 7.68 -5.69
N VAL A 49 1.85 7.50 -5.60
CA VAL A 49 1.10 6.61 -6.50
C VAL A 49 1.17 7.08 -7.94
N LYS A 50 1.09 8.39 -8.20
CA LYS A 50 1.26 8.96 -9.54
C LYS A 50 2.64 8.63 -10.12
N SER A 51 3.70 8.72 -9.31
CA SER A 51 5.06 8.39 -9.75
C SER A 51 5.25 6.89 -10.01
N CYS A 52 4.39 6.05 -9.42
CA CYS A 52 4.51 4.60 -9.44
C CYS A 52 3.29 3.93 -10.06
N GLY A 53 2.65 4.57 -11.03
CA GLY A 53 1.40 4.09 -11.62
C GLY A 53 1.50 2.81 -12.47
N SER A 54 2.69 2.24 -12.66
CA SER A 54 2.88 1.03 -13.47
C SER A 54 3.98 0.12 -12.92
N ASN A 55 3.72 -1.20 -12.93
CA ASN A 55 4.66 -2.26 -12.59
C ASN A 55 5.39 -1.97 -11.27
N SER A 56 4.63 -1.72 -10.21
CA SER A 56 5.20 -1.20 -8.97
C SER A 56 4.54 -1.75 -7.72
N ARG A 57 5.24 -1.58 -6.59
CA ARG A 57 4.68 -1.70 -5.25
C ARG A 57 4.79 -0.38 -4.54
N VAL A 58 3.65 0.13 -4.08
CA VAL A 58 3.54 1.28 -3.20
C VAL A 58 3.48 0.76 -1.76
N VAL A 59 4.48 1.10 -0.95
CA VAL A 59 4.63 0.61 0.42
C VAL A 59 4.22 1.69 1.42
N PHE A 60 3.24 1.38 2.26
CA PHE A 60 2.92 2.14 3.47
C PHE A 60 3.64 1.47 4.63
N SER A 61 4.67 2.11 5.16
CA SER A 61 5.63 1.48 6.08
C SER A 61 5.02 1.08 7.42
N ALA A 62 5.47 -0.06 7.94
CA ALA A 62 5.13 -0.52 9.29
C ALA A 62 5.39 0.55 10.36
N GLY A 63 4.51 0.60 11.37
CA GLY A 63 4.59 1.57 12.47
C GLY A 63 4.35 3.03 12.06
N THR A 64 3.91 3.28 10.82
CA THR A 64 3.55 4.62 10.34
C THR A 64 2.04 4.74 10.21
N GLU A 65 1.52 5.84 10.73
CA GLU A 65 0.14 6.25 10.56
C GLU A 65 0.04 7.29 9.44
N TYR A 66 -0.88 7.06 8.52
CA TYR A 66 -1.17 7.91 7.37
C TYR A 66 -2.60 8.42 7.47
N THR A 67 -2.78 9.60 8.06
CA THR A 67 -4.09 10.23 8.21
C THR A 67 -4.55 10.85 6.90
N LEU A 68 -5.74 10.49 6.43
CA LEU A 68 -6.35 11.02 5.21
C LEU A 68 -7.35 12.12 5.57
N LEU A 69 -7.07 13.35 5.14
CA LEU A 69 -8.03 14.47 5.21
C LEU A 69 -8.67 14.78 3.86
N THR A 70 -8.12 14.21 2.79
CA THR A 70 -8.63 14.37 1.42
C THR A 70 -8.90 13.01 0.79
N PRO A 71 -10.08 12.78 0.18
CA PRO A 71 -10.36 11.54 -0.55
C PRO A 71 -9.35 11.33 -1.70
N LEU A 72 -8.84 10.10 -1.80
CA LEU A 72 -7.87 9.68 -2.80
C LEU A 72 -8.57 9.12 -4.03
N LYS A 73 -8.13 9.55 -5.21
CA LYS A 73 -8.59 9.03 -6.49
C LYS A 73 -7.40 8.67 -7.36
N PHE A 74 -7.31 7.39 -7.71
CA PHE A 74 -6.30 6.86 -8.61
C PHE A 74 -6.95 6.32 -9.88
N SER A 75 -6.29 6.53 -11.01
CA SER A 75 -6.74 6.00 -12.29
C SER A 75 -5.59 5.68 -13.23
N GLY A 76 -5.80 4.75 -14.15
CA GLY A 76 -4.77 4.36 -15.13
C GLY A 76 -3.62 3.57 -14.52
N LEU A 77 -3.82 2.93 -13.36
CA LEU A 77 -2.81 2.08 -12.75
C LEU A 77 -2.70 0.76 -13.51
N THR A 78 -1.48 0.25 -13.68
CA THR A 78 -1.22 -1.03 -14.36
C THR A 78 -0.25 -1.88 -13.54
N ASN A 79 -0.67 -3.05 -13.08
CA ASN A 79 0.18 -3.96 -12.28
C ASN A 79 0.79 -3.26 -11.04
N VAL A 80 -0.07 -2.64 -10.22
CA VAL A 80 0.34 -1.93 -9.01
C VAL A 80 -0.13 -2.68 -7.78
N GLU A 81 0.77 -2.95 -6.84
CA GLU A 81 0.42 -3.39 -5.49
C GLU A 81 0.45 -2.22 -4.51
N PHE A 82 -0.57 -2.14 -3.67
CA PHE A 82 -0.55 -1.37 -2.44
C PHE A 82 -0.21 -2.30 -1.27
N SER A 83 1.02 -2.22 -0.75
CA SER A 83 1.50 -2.95 0.43
C SER A 83 1.28 -2.10 1.67
N ILE A 84 0.22 -2.41 2.41
CA ILE A 84 -0.19 -1.67 3.62
C ILE A 84 0.37 -2.41 4.84
N GLU A 85 1.53 -1.97 5.31
CA GLU A 85 2.18 -2.49 6.53
C GLU A 85 1.96 -1.56 7.73
N GLY A 86 1.70 -0.27 7.45
CA GLY A 86 1.29 0.74 8.42
C GLY A 86 -0.24 0.83 8.57
N ASN A 87 -0.71 1.98 9.07
CA ASN A 87 -2.14 2.24 9.26
C ASN A 87 -2.61 3.41 8.39
N LEU A 88 -3.75 3.26 7.74
CA LEU A 88 -4.45 4.34 7.05
C LEU A 88 -5.63 4.76 7.92
N THR A 89 -5.61 5.99 8.42
CA THR A 89 -6.64 6.50 9.33
C THR A 89 -7.37 7.69 8.72
N LEU A 90 -8.59 7.93 9.20
CA LEU A 90 -9.27 9.21 8.98
C LEU A 90 -9.01 10.09 10.19
N SER A 91 -9.36 11.37 10.10
CA SER A 91 -9.34 12.25 11.28
C SER A 91 -10.26 11.71 12.38
N ASP A 92 -9.76 11.67 13.62
CA ASP A 92 -10.56 11.34 14.80
C ASP A 92 -11.57 12.45 15.14
N ASP A 93 -11.37 13.65 14.61
CA ASP A 93 -12.34 14.75 14.72
C ASP A 93 -13.51 14.54 13.73
N PRO A 94 -14.74 14.27 14.22
CA PRO A 94 -15.91 14.09 13.37
C PRO A 94 -16.31 15.36 12.61
N ALA A 95 -15.95 16.56 13.10
CA ALA A 95 -16.20 17.81 12.38
C ALA A 95 -15.37 17.87 11.08
N VAL A 96 -14.12 17.39 11.12
CA VAL A 96 -13.26 17.31 9.95
C VAL A 96 -13.80 16.28 8.95
N VAL A 97 -14.16 15.09 9.42
CA VAL A 97 -14.74 14.03 8.57
C VAL A 97 -16.06 14.49 7.94
N SER A 98 -16.95 15.11 8.72
CA SER A 98 -18.25 15.61 8.25
C SER A 98 -18.11 16.72 7.20
N ALA A 99 -17.13 17.61 7.35
CA ALA A 99 -16.84 18.65 6.37
C ALA A 99 -16.40 18.06 5.01
N VAL A 100 -15.60 16.99 5.03
CA VAL A 100 -15.16 16.29 3.81
C VAL A 100 -16.32 15.56 3.13
N VAL A 101 -17.07 14.73 3.88
CA VAL A 101 -18.19 13.96 3.30
C VAL A 101 -19.36 14.85 2.89
N GLY A 102 -19.52 16.02 3.50
CA GLY A 102 -20.50 17.03 3.11
C GLY A 102 -20.19 17.68 1.76
N ASN A 103 -18.93 17.70 1.34
CA ASN A 103 -18.51 18.18 0.03
C ASN A 103 -18.63 17.08 -1.02
N ARG A 104 -19.80 16.96 -1.66
CA ARG A 104 -20.08 15.92 -2.68
C ARG A 104 -19.21 16.00 -3.92
N THR A 105 -18.58 17.14 -4.20
CA THR A 105 -17.63 17.28 -5.31
C THR A 105 -16.28 16.64 -4.97
N ALA A 106 -15.81 16.83 -3.73
CA ALA A 106 -14.57 16.24 -3.23
C ALA A 106 -14.74 14.77 -2.81
N TYR A 107 -15.91 14.40 -2.29
CA TYR A 107 -16.24 13.07 -1.79
C TYR A 107 -17.42 12.46 -2.58
N PRO A 108 -17.15 11.69 -3.64
CA PRO A 108 -18.19 11.04 -4.44
C PRO A 108 -18.71 9.73 -3.82
N SER A 109 -18.61 9.55 -2.49
CA SER A 109 -19.02 8.37 -1.68
C SER A 109 -17.91 7.42 -1.20
N HIS A 110 -16.65 7.64 -1.59
CA HIS A 110 -15.53 6.79 -1.18
C HIS A 110 -14.29 7.61 -0.80
N TRP A 111 -13.59 7.17 0.25
CA TRP A 111 -12.31 7.76 0.68
C TRP A 111 -11.15 7.38 -0.24
N ILE A 112 -11.19 6.20 -0.83
CA ILE A 112 -10.19 5.73 -1.79
C ILE A 112 -10.95 5.18 -2.99
N THR A 113 -10.70 5.75 -4.16
CA THR A 113 -11.27 5.32 -5.43
C THR A 113 -10.16 4.89 -6.36
N ILE A 114 -10.27 3.68 -6.93
CA ILE A 114 -9.40 3.18 -8.00
C ILE A 114 -10.28 2.90 -9.21
N ALA A 115 -10.08 3.64 -10.30
CA ALA A 115 -10.90 3.53 -11.51
C ALA A 115 -10.02 3.31 -12.75
N ASN A 116 -10.57 2.75 -13.83
CA ASN A 116 -9.89 2.62 -15.12
C ASN A 116 -8.46 2.04 -15.00
N SER A 117 -8.28 1.00 -14.17
CA SER A 117 -6.98 0.43 -13.82
C SER A 117 -7.00 -1.09 -14.02
N LYS A 118 -5.84 -1.71 -14.23
CA LYS A 118 -5.69 -3.14 -14.52
C LYS A 118 -4.62 -3.77 -13.63
N GLY A 119 -4.93 -4.92 -13.03
CA GLY A 119 -3.96 -5.65 -12.21
C GLY A 119 -3.55 -4.89 -10.95
N VAL A 120 -4.49 -4.21 -10.32
CA VAL A 120 -4.26 -3.52 -9.04
C VAL A 120 -4.62 -4.47 -7.91
N VAL A 121 -3.70 -4.65 -6.96
CA VAL A 121 -3.93 -5.46 -5.78
C VAL A 121 -3.62 -4.65 -4.53
N THR A 122 -4.33 -4.94 -3.45
CA THR A 122 -4.05 -4.37 -2.13
C THR A 122 -3.77 -5.52 -1.18
N VAL A 123 -2.62 -5.45 -0.51
CA VAL A 123 -2.19 -6.43 0.48
C VAL A 123 -1.99 -5.69 1.78
N SER A 124 -2.73 -6.09 2.81
CA SER A 124 -2.56 -5.57 4.17
C SER A 124 -1.88 -6.60 5.05
N TYR A 125 -0.96 -6.13 5.88
CA TYR A 125 -0.30 -6.95 6.88
C TYR A 125 -0.90 -6.65 8.25
N PRO A 126 -1.17 -7.67 9.08
CA PRO A 126 -1.66 -7.44 10.43
C PRO A 126 -0.62 -6.63 11.21
N THR A 127 -1.02 -5.47 11.70
CA THR A 127 -0.22 -4.73 12.68
C THR A 127 -0.26 -5.56 13.96
N VAL A 128 0.91 -6.06 14.41
CA VAL A 128 1.01 -6.69 15.72
C VAL A 128 0.86 -5.60 16.76
N GLY A 129 -0.38 -5.27 17.11
CA GLY A 129 -0.67 -4.52 18.32
C GLY A 129 -0.22 -5.36 19.50
N SER A 130 0.78 -4.88 20.26
CA SER A 130 0.99 -5.32 21.63
C SER A 130 -0.26 -4.99 22.43
N ALA A 131 -1.25 -5.88 22.36
CA ALA A 131 -2.36 -5.92 23.29
C ALA A 131 -1.81 -6.36 24.65
N ASN A 132 -1.23 -5.42 25.38
CA ASN A 132 -1.05 -5.57 26.81
C ASN A 132 -2.45 -5.48 27.44
N ARG A 133 -3.16 -6.61 27.45
CA ARG A 133 -4.34 -6.82 28.30
C ARG A 133 -3.81 -7.05 29.71
N SER A 134 -3.72 -5.95 30.47
CA SER A 134 -3.67 -5.97 31.93
C SER A 134 -5.03 -6.33 32.52
#